data_AF-A0A3B0V7E6-F1
#
_entry.id   AF-A0A3B0V7E6-F1
#
_cell.length_a   1.000
_cell.length_b   1.000
_cell.length_c   1.000
_cell.angle_alpha   90.00
_cell.angle_beta   90.00
_cell.angle_gamma   90.00
#
_symmetry.space_group_name_H-M   'P 1'
#
loop_
_entity.id
_entity.type
_entity.pdbx_description
1 polymer ?
#
loop_
_entity_poly.entity_id
_entity_poly.type
_entity_poly.pdbx_seq_one_letter_code
_entity_poly.pdbx_strand_id
1 'polypeptide(L)'
;TKNLIHGHECDAAACLPGFGTPGSDTSYPIPAIGVGDGDRLANTDVLTFRFIAGAGQEVASIAGNVIQLSNFATTLPGAINPLPANSRVLVASCTGATPLVAADVVASGGGSITVNIPSGQKLLSSDGLTRVFNLDRDVRSITYFVANNIVDGRSIPTLYSVNNGTVNALIEGVDRFDVLYGVGTGIGTGATPTKQLQYLTATQVQNLPAVNCRPLPNEMGNAGFINDVGCGWRGVETIQIHLLLNTVQDSTHDDNIQFMYSMLDNLNLQSPSNLGTGIDTYRLHRKEFYASIALKNSQK
;
A
#
# COMPACT_ATOMS: atom_id res chain seq x y z
N THR A 1 11.49 5.57 3.54
CA THR A 1 10.74 5.73 2.28
C THR A 1 9.35 5.15 2.45
N LYS A 2 8.30 5.89 2.10
CA LYS A 2 6.93 5.38 2.13
C LYS A 2 6.64 4.70 0.79
N ASN A 3 6.32 3.41 0.79
CA ASN A 3 5.93 2.69 -0.42
C ASN A 3 4.46 3.00 -0.78
N LEU A 4 4.13 2.96 -2.08
CA LEU A 4 2.76 3.17 -2.59
C LEU A 4 1.83 2.00 -2.26
N ILE A 5 2.40 0.82 -2.05
CA ILE A 5 1.70 -0.34 -1.53
C ILE A 5 2.53 -0.94 -0.41
N HIS A 6 1.86 -1.38 0.65
CA HIS A 6 2.49 -2.09 1.74
C HIS A 6 1.50 -3.06 2.37
N GLY A 7 1.98 -4.24 2.70
CA GLY A 7 1.19 -5.33 3.23
C GLY A 7 1.71 -5.80 4.56
N HIS A 8 0.83 -6.45 5.31
CA HIS A 8 1.13 -7.12 6.56
C HIS A 8 0.47 -8.49 6.49
N GLU A 9 1.28 -9.55 6.49
CA GLU A 9 0.83 -10.92 6.61
C GLU A 9 0.64 -11.22 8.08
N CYS A 10 -0.55 -11.62 8.50
CA CYS A 10 -0.86 -11.74 9.92
C CYS A 10 -1.26 -13.15 10.29
N ASP A 11 -0.74 -13.61 11.44
CA ASP A 11 -1.13 -14.87 12.06
C ASP A 11 -1.96 -14.58 13.34
N ALA A 12 -2.05 -15.57 14.24
CA ALA A 12 -2.76 -15.44 15.50
C ALA A 12 -2.04 -14.59 16.56
N ALA A 13 -0.77 -14.23 16.36
CA ALA A 13 0.06 -13.54 17.33
C ALA A 13 0.50 -12.15 16.85
N ALA A 14 0.86 -12.00 15.58
CA ALA A 14 1.48 -10.80 15.05
C ALA A 14 1.20 -10.61 13.55
N CYS A 15 1.68 -9.48 13.03
CA CYS A 15 1.79 -9.28 11.60
C CYS A 15 3.24 -9.02 11.20
N LEU A 16 3.62 -9.56 10.04
CA LEU A 16 4.93 -9.43 9.44
C LEU A 16 4.79 -8.94 7.98
N PRO A 17 5.54 -7.90 7.58
CA PRO A 17 6.24 -6.97 8.46
C PRO A 17 5.30 -6.27 9.46
N GLY A 18 5.83 -5.81 10.60
CA GLY A 18 5.01 -5.12 11.60
C GLY A 18 4.53 -3.74 11.15
N PHE A 19 3.50 -3.20 11.81
CA PHE A 19 2.94 -1.88 11.48
C PHE A 19 3.91 -0.70 11.69
N GLY A 20 5.05 -0.91 12.36
CA GLY A 20 6.10 0.09 12.57
C GLY A 20 7.25 0.06 11.56
N THR A 21 7.24 -0.86 10.58
CA THR A 21 8.37 -0.98 9.65
C THR A 21 8.42 0.15 8.60
N PRO A 22 9.60 0.43 8.01
CA PRO A 22 9.69 1.40 6.91
C PRO A 22 8.76 1.02 5.76
N GLY A 23 7.82 1.92 5.44
CA GLY A 23 6.81 1.68 4.40
C GLY A 23 5.40 1.47 4.95
N SER A 24 5.24 1.12 6.23
CA SER A 24 3.94 0.98 6.90
C SER A 24 3.24 2.32 7.09
N ASP A 25 1.91 2.33 7.10
CA ASP A 25 1.11 3.50 7.43
C ASP A 25 0.77 3.54 8.92
N THR A 26 1.22 4.61 9.58
CA THR A 26 1.03 4.85 11.01
C THR A 26 0.01 5.95 11.26
N SER A 27 -0.68 6.45 10.22
CA SER A 27 -1.66 7.53 10.36
C SER A 27 -2.95 7.08 11.06
N TYR A 28 -3.25 5.78 11.04
CA TYR A 28 -4.36 5.17 11.75
C TYR A 28 -3.89 3.93 12.51
N PRO A 29 -4.24 3.77 13.81
CA PRO A 29 -3.91 2.57 14.55
C PRO A 29 -4.78 1.41 14.09
N ILE A 30 -4.15 0.39 13.48
CA ILE A 30 -4.83 -0.86 13.14
C ILE A 30 -5.27 -1.56 14.44
N PRO A 31 -6.52 -2.05 14.54
CA PRO A 31 -7.00 -2.73 15.74
C PRO A 31 -6.12 -3.93 16.14
N ALA A 32 -6.05 -4.17 17.44
CA ALA A 32 -5.37 -5.34 17.99
C ALA A 32 -6.07 -6.64 17.56
N ILE A 33 -5.34 -7.75 17.59
CA ILE A 33 -5.93 -9.07 17.37
C ILE A 33 -6.84 -9.40 18.55
N GLY A 34 -8.04 -9.88 18.26
CA GLY A 34 -8.97 -10.31 19.29
C GLY A 34 -10.28 -10.84 18.70
N VAL A 35 -11.23 -11.09 19.58
CA VAL A 35 -12.57 -11.62 19.25
C VAL A 35 -13.69 -10.70 19.75
N GLY A 36 -13.37 -9.59 20.41
CA GLY A 36 -14.33 -8.57 20.78
C GLY A 36 -14.81 -7.75 19.59
N ASP A 37 -15.84 -6.93 19.80
CA ASP A 37 -16.38 -6.05 18.76
C ASP A 37 -15.33 -5.01 18.32
N GLY A 38 -15.06 -4.95 17.02
CA GLY A 38 -14.04 -4.10 16.41
C GLY A 38 -12.60 -4.65 16.50
N ASP A 39 -12.37 -5.77 17.19
CA ASP A 39 -11.05 -6.42 17.20
C ASP A 39 -10.73 -7.01 15.83
N ARG A 40 -9.46 -6.87 15.41
CA ARG A 40 -8.99 -7.47 14.17
C ARG A 40 -8.97 -8.99 14.31
N LEU A 41 -9.46 -9.71 13.31
CA LEU A 41 -9.43 -11.16 13.36
C LEU A 41 -8.02 -11.72 13.12
N ALA A 42 -7.67 -12.74 13.90
CA ALA A 42 -6.47 -13.53 13.70
C ALA A 42 -6.43 -14.18 12.31
N ASN A 43 -5.23 -14.40 11.77
CA ASN A 43 -5.01 -15.00 10.46
C ASN A 43 -5.70 -14.26 9.28
N THR A 44 -5.82 -12.94 9.39
CA THR A 44 -6.28 -12.06 8.31
C THR A 44 -5.28 -10.94 8.08
N ASP A 45 -4.87 -10.77 6.83
CA ASP A 45 -3.86 -9.82 6.41
C ASP A 45 -4.36 -8.38 6.52
N VAL A 46 -3.41 -7.44 6.46
CA VAL A 46 -3.70 -6.00 6.34
C VAL A 46 -3.04 -5.47 5.08
N LEU A 47 -3.82 -4.83 4.23
CA LEU A 47 -3.34 -4.25 2.97
C LEU A 47 -3.50 -2.74 2.97
N THR A 48 -2.41 -2.02 2.75
CA THR A 48 -2.41 -0.56 2.66
C THR A 48 -1.98 -0.09 1.28
N PHE A 49 -2.82 0.76 0.68
CA PHE A 49 -2.48 1.54 -0.50
C PHE A 49 -2.21 2.99 -0.11
N ARG A 50 -1.25 3.60 -0.78
CA ARG A 50 -1.02 5.03 -0.78
C ARG A 50 -1.05 5.57 -2.18
N PHE A 51 -1.69 6.71 -2.35
CA PHE A 51 -1.82 7.35 -3.64
C PHE A 51 -1.80 8.86 -3.47
N ILE A 52 -1.46 9.55 -4.55
CA ILE A 52 -1.55 11.00 -4.62
C ILE A 52 -2.99 11.35 -5.03
N ALA A 53 -3.72 12.00 -4.13
CA ALA A 53 -5.09 12.44 -4.36
C ALA A 53 -5.19 13.93 -4.71
N GLY A 54 -4.15 14.71 -4.37
CA GLY A 54 -4.10 16.14 -4.69
C GLY A 54 -3.87 16.37 -6.18
N ALA A 55 -4.40 17.47 -6.72
CA ALA A 55 -4.14 17.90 -8.10
C ALA A 55 -2.69 18.38 -8.35
N GLY A 56 -1.91 18.54 -7.27
CA GLY A 56 -0.58 19.13 -7.31
C GLY A 56 -0.62 20.60 -7.68
N GLN A 57 0.55 21.24 -7.61
CA GLN A 57 0.75 22.63 -7.98
C GLN A 57 1.60 22.69 -9.24
N GLU A 58 1.13 23.40 -10.24
CA GLU A 58 1.84 23.53 -11.51
C GLU A 58 3.13 24.33 -11.33
N VAL A 59 4.19 23.84 -11.97
CA VAL A 59 5.52 24.46 -11.95
C VAL A 59 5.69 25.36 -13.15
N ALA A 60 5.95 26.64 -12.91
CA ALA A 60 6.26 27.62 -13.95
C ALA A 60 7.70 27.49 -14.45
N SER A 61 8.65 27.31 -13.53
CA SER A 61 10.06 27.11 -13.88
C SER A 61 10.84 26.40 -12.78
N ILE A 62 11.95 25.78 -13.15
CA ILE A 62 12.91 25.18 -12.21
C ILE A 62 14.29 25.76 -12.51
N ALA A 63 14.90 26.39 -11.51
CA ALA A 63 16.24 26.96 -11.58
C ALA A 63 17.10 26.42 -10.43
N GLY A 64 17.97 25.46 -10.72
CA GLY A 64 18.76 24.78 -9.71
C GLY A 64 17.87 24.01 -8.73
N ASN A 65 17.84 24.44 -7.47
CA ASN A 65 17.02 23.87 -6.40
C ASN A 65 15.79 24.73 -6.05
N VAL A 66 15.51 25.75 -6.85
CA VAL A 66 14.35 26.63 -6.69
C VAL A 66 13.31 26.26 -7.73
N ILE A 67 12.11 25.95 -7.25
CA ILE A 67 10.93 25.66 -8.08
C ILE A 67 10.01 26.87 -7.98
N GLN A 68 9.78 27.51 -9.12
CA GLN A 68 8.78 28.56 -9.24
C GLN A 68 7.44 27.90 -9.55
N LEU A 69 6.47 28.13 -8.67
CA LEU A 69 5.11 27.68 -8.87
C LEU A 69 4.40 28.67 -9.79
N SER A 70 3.56 28.16 -10.68
CA SER A 70 2.68 29.01 -11.45
C SER A 70 1.72 29.74 -10.50
N ASN A 71 1.47 31.01 -10.79
CA ASN A 71 0.43 31.79 -10.11
C ASN A 71 -0.94 31.31 -10.61
N PHE A 72 -1.34 30.10 -10.22
CA PHE A 72 -2.73 29.71 -10.33
C PHE A 72 -3.49 30.53 -9.29
N ALA A 73 -4.38 31.40 -9.79
CA ALA A 73 -5.00 32.48 -9.04
C ALA A 73 -5.42 32.07 -7.63
N THR A 74 -5.13 32.96 -6.67
CA THR A 74 -5.48 32.91 -5.25
C THR A 74 -7.00 32.80 -4.96
N THR A 75 -7.82 32.62 -6.00
CA THR A 75 -9.28 32.63 -5.98
C THR A 75 -9.91 31.24 -6.15
N LEU A 76 -9.13 30.19 -6.42
CA LEU A 76 -9.64 28.81 -6.33
C LEU A 76 -9.58 28.32 -4.87
N PRO A 77 -10.61 27.61 -4.37
CA PRO A 77 -10.51 26.90 -3.10
C PRO A 77 -9.35 25.90 -3.18
N GLY A 78 -8.25 26.17 -2.45
CA GLY A 78 -6.99 25.43 -2.56
C GLY A 78 -5.74 26.29 -2.83
N ALA A 79 -5.88 27.62 -2.94
CA ALA A 79 -4.75 28.55 -3.01
C ALA A 79 -3.72 28.30 -1.89
N ILE A 80 -2.45 28.40 -2.27
CA ILE A 80 -1.29 27.79 -1.60
C ILE A 80 -0.93 28.57 -0.33
N ASN A 81 -1.18 27.98 0.84
CA ASN A 81 -0.41 28.29 2.04
C ASN A 81 1.07 27.97 1.77
N PRO A 82 2.05 28.81 2.20
CA PRO A 82 3.45 28.46 2.07
C PRO A 82 3.69 27.07 2.64
N LEU A 83 4.28 26.18 1.84
CA LEU A 83 4.63 24.84 2.29
C LEU A 83 5.56 25.00 3.51
N PRO A 84 5.24 24.40 4.67
CA PRO A 84 6.10 24.50 5.84
C PRO A 84 7.53 24.09 5.49
N ALA A 85 8.52 24.79 6.07
CA ALA A 85 9.88 24.29 6.05
C ALA A 85 9.91 22.87 6.66
N ASN A 86 10.68 21.96 6.07
CA ASN A 86 10.74 20.53 6.36
C ASN A 86 9.57 19.67 5.87
N SER A 87 8.59 20.23 5.15
CA SER A 87 7.64 19.39 4.40
C SER A 87 8.36 18.64 3.30
N ARG A 88 7.83 17.47 2.92
CA ARG A 88 8.35 16.69 1.80
C ARG A 88 7.48 16.86 0.56
N VAL A 89 8.11 17.09 -0.58
CA VAL A 89 7.42 17.23 -1.86
C VAL A 89 7.83 16.14 -2.83
N LEU A 90 6.90 15.79 -3.72
CA LEU A 90 7.14 15.00 -4.91
C LEU A 90 6.94 15.91 -6.12
N VAL A 91 7.99 16.06 -6.92
CA VAL A 91 7.96 16.75 -8.20
C VAL A 91 7.81 15.69 -9.28
N ALA A 92 6.73 15.77 -10.05
CA ALA A 92 6.47 14.85 -11.14
C ALA A 92 6.43 15.60 -12.47
N SER A 93 7.00 15.02 -13.51
CA SER A 93 6.94 15.50 -14.90
C SER A 93 6.50 14.36 -15.81
N CYS A 94 5.76 14.69 -16.85
CA CYS A 94 5.41 13.73 -17.91
C CYS A 94 6.49 13.64 -18.99
N THR A 95 7.49 14.54 -18.97
CA THR A 95 8.60 14.53 -19.93
C THR A 95 9.95 14.42 -19.23
N GLY A 96 10.90 13.77 -19.92
CA GLY A 96 12.27 13.57 -19.45
C GLY A 96 12.56 12.15 -18.99
N ALA A 97 13.83 11.86 -18.72
CA ALA A 97 14.28 10.57 -18.24
C ALA A 97 13.86 10.31 -16.77
N THR A 98 13.75 11.36 -15.95
CA THR A 98 13.47 11.29 -14.50
C THR A 98 12.02 11.66 -14.15
N PRO A 99 10.96 10.90 -14.42
CA PRO A 99 9.58 11.42 -14.29
C PRO A 99 9.19 11.85 -12.86
N LEU A 100 9.95 11.49 -11.82
CA LEU A 100 9.63 11.71 -10.41
C LEU A 100 10.88 12.02 -9.56
N VAL A 101 10.81 13.07 -8.74
CA VAL A 101 11.85 13.47 -7.77
C VAL A 101 11.19 13.79 -6.43
N ALA A 102 11.64 13.15 -5.34
CA ALA A 102 11.20 13.48 -3.99
C ALA A 102 12.26 14.36 -3.30
N ALA A 103 11.85 15.50 -2.76
CA ALA A 103 12.76 16.49 -2.16
C ALA A 103 12.18 17.07 -0.87
N ASP A 104 13.05 17.57 0.00
CA ASP A 104 12.65 18.21 1.26
C ASP A 104 12.61 19.73 1.09
N VAL A 105 11.54 20.39 1.55
CA VAL A 105 11.39 21.85 1.43
C VAL A 105 12.27 22.54 2.47
N VAL A 106 13.16 23.41 2.01
CA VAL A 106 14.06 24.21 2.86
C VAL A 106 13.43 25.56 3.18
N ALA A 107 12.81 26.19 2.18
CA ALA A 107 12.13 27.47 2.32
C ALA A 107 11.00 27.59 1.30
N SER A 108 9.99 28.39 1.62
CA SER A 108 8.90 28.74 0.71
C SER A 108 8.54 30.22 0.85
N GLY A 109 8.19 30.86 -0.25
CA GLY A 109 7.84 32.28 -0.26
C GLY A 109 7.78 32.87 -1.67
N GLY A 110 6.91 33.87 -1.85
CA GLY A 110 6.81 34.61 -3.12
C GLY A 110 6.46 33.76 -4.34
N GLY A 111 5.68 32.68 -4.17
CA GLY A 111 5.36 31.74 -5.26
C GLY A 111 6.48 30.74 -5.58
N SER A 112 7.52 30.68 -4.75
CA SER A 112 8.65 29.78 -4.94
C SER A 112 8.84 28.83 -3.76
N ILE A 113 9.41 27.66 -4.04
CA ILE A 113 9.92 26.73 -3.04
C ILE A 113 11.37 26.41 -3.34
N THR A 114 12.20 26.50 -2.32
CA THR A 114 13.58 26.03 -2.34
C THR A 114 13.60 24.66 -1.70
N VAL A 115 14.13 23.68 -2.41
CA VAL A 115 14.19 22.30 -1.94
C VAL A 115 15.64 21.83 -1.76
N ASN A 116 15.84 20.85 -0.90
CA ASN A 116 17.05 20.07 -0.84
C ASN A 116 16.85 18.81 -1.68
N ILE A 117 17.61 18.69 -2.75
CA ILE A 117 17.55 17.56 -3.66
C ILE A 117 18.56 16.52 -3.16
N PRO A 118 18.16 15.24 -2.96
CA PRO A 118 19.10 14.20 -2.60
C PRO A 118 20.29 14.13 -3.57
N SER A 119 21.49 13.89 -3.06
CA SER A 119 22.72 13.79 -3.86
C SER A 119 22.53 12.82 -5.04
N GLY A 120 22.95 13.22 -6.24
CA GLY A 120 22.81 12.41 -7.45
C GLY A 120 21.46 12.54 -8.16
N GLN A 121 20.47 13.24 -7.59
CA GLN A 121 19.26 13.63 -8.30
C GLN A 121 19.39 15.04 -8.87
N LYS A 122 18.67 15.27 -9.96
CA LYS A 122 18.49 16.60 -10.53
C LYS A 122 16.99 16.86 -10.65
N LEU A 123 16.56 18.05 -10.26
CA LEU A 123 15.20 18.47 -10.56
C LEU A 123 15.00 18.54 -12.07
N LEU A 124 13.74 18.32 -12.44
CA LEU A 124 13.29 18.26 -13.81
C LEU A 124 13.46 19.61 -14.49
N SER A 125 13.65 19.60 -15.81
CA SER A 125 13.23 20.76 -16.58
C SER A 125 11.72 20.88 -16.41
N SER A 126 11.23 22.05 -16.00
CA SER A 126 9.79 22.31 -16.02
C SER A 126 9.28 22.17 -17.44
N ASP A 127 8.44 21.17 -17.68
CA ASP A 127 7.50 21.17 -18.79
C ASP A 127 6.17 21.78 -18.31
N GLY A 128 5.29 22.17 -19.23
CA GLY A 128 3.96 22.68 -18.86
C GLY A 128 3.06 21.67 -18.12
N LEU A 129 3.56 20.45 -17.85
CA LEU A 129 2.86 19.38 -17.14
C LEU A 129 3.50 19.07 -15.78
N THR A 130 4.57 19.77 -15.41
CA THR A 130 5.33 19.49 -14.20
C THR A 130 4.51 19.96 -13.00
N ARG A 131 4.34 19.07 -12.02
CA ARG A 131 3.55 19.32 -10.82
C ARG A 131 4.34 19.00 -9.56
N VAL A 132 4.13 19.80 -8.52
CA VAL A 132 4.62 19.56 -7.16
C VAL A 132 3.47 19.10 -6.29
N PHE A 133 3.65 17.99 -5.60
CA PHE A 133 2.71 17.45 -4.62
C PHE A 133 3.35 17.56 -3.24
N ASN A 134 2.62 18.08 -2.26
CA ASN A 134 3.02 18.02 -0.86
C ASN A 134 2.65 16.64 -0.32
N LEU A 135 3.63 15.83 0.07
CA LEU A 135 3.37 14.47 0.54
C LEU A 135 2.67 14.40 1.90
N ASP A 136 2.64 15.48 2.67
CA ASP A 136 1.90 15.55 3.93
C ASP A 136 0.40 15.84 3.71
N ARG A 137 0.07 16.53 2.61
CA ARG A 137 -1.31 16.96 2.28
C ARG A 137 -1.96 16.10 1.19
N ASP A 138 -1.18 15.81 0.16
CA ASP A 138 -1.66 15.26 -1.11
C ASP A 138 -1.57 13.73 -1.17
N VAL A 139 -0.80 13.10 -0.28
CA VAL A 139 -0.81 11.64 -0.11
C VAL A 139 -2.01 11.26 0.74
N ARG A 140 -2.77 10.29 0.24
CA ARG A 140 -3.82 9.60 1.00
C ARG A 140 -3.46 8.13 1.13
N SER A 141 -4.03 7.52 2.15
CA SER A 141 -3.96 6.08 2.37
C SER A 141 -5.34 5.47 2.50
N ILE A 142 -5.45 4.24 2.00
CA ILE A 142 -6.58 3.36 2.27
C ILE A 142 -6.01 2.05 2.80
N THR A 143 -6.46 1.64 3.98
CA THR A 143 -6.07 0.37 4.60
C THR A 143 -7.27 -0.56 4.70
N TYR A 144 -7.09 -1.83 4.33
CA TYR A 144 -8.09 -2.89 4.42
C TYR A 144 -7.68 -3.92 5.46
N PHE A 145 -8.62 -4.34 6.30
CA PHE A 145 -8.44 -5.40 7.29
C PHE A 145 -9.80 -6.03 7.64
N VAL A 146 -9.78 -7.23 8.22
CA VAL A 146 -10.99 -7.89 8.73
C VAL A 146 -11.06 -7.73 10.24
N ALA A 147 -12.22 -7.32 10.75
CA ALA A 147 -12.49 -7.26 12.18
C ALA A 147 -13.81 -7.95 12.52
N ASN A 148 -13.94 -8.37 13.79
CA ASN A 148 -15.20 -8.90 14.27
C ASN A 148 -16.22 -7.76 14.43
N ASN A 149 -17.42 -7.96 13.90
CA ASN A 149 -18.57 -7.07 14.10
C ASN A 149 -19.62 -7.84 14.88
N ILE A 150 -19.88 -7.46 16.13
CA ILE A 150 -20.86 -8.15 16.97
C ILE A 150 -22.24 -7.52 16.78
N VAL A 151 -23.12 -8.24 16.10
CA VAL A 151 -24.51 -7.82 15.85
C VAL A 151 -25.43 -8.76 16.60
N ASP A 152 -26.23 -8.23 17.53
CA ASP A 152 -27.16 -8.99 18.37
C ASP A 152 -26.52 -10.19 19.09
N GLY A 153 -25.27 -10.02 19.53
CA GLY A 153 -24.49 -11.05 20.23
C GLY A 153 -23.85 -12.10 19.31
N ARG A 154 -24.00 -11.97 17.99
CA ARG A 154 -23.35 -12.84 17.00
C ARG A 154 -22.11 -12.18 16.42
N SER A 155 -21.01 -12.93 16.35
CA SER A 155 -19.78 -12.49 15.68
C SER A 155 -19.92 -12.58 14.16
N ILE A 156 -19.82 -11.45 13.46
CA ILE A 156 -19.89 -11.36 12.01
C ILE A 156 -18.56 -10.79 11.48
N PRO A 157 -17.67 -11.63 10.92
CA PRO A 157 -16.42 -11.16 10.32
C PRO A 157 -16.68 -10.17 9.21
N THR A 158 -16.11 -8.97 9.31
CA THR A 158 -16.40 -7.89 8.38
C THR A 158 -15.10 -7.30 7.84
N LEU A 159 -15.00 -7.19 6.52
CA LEU A 159 -13.92 -6.44 5.87
C LEU A 159 -14.21 -4.95 5.99
N TYR A 160 -13.28 -4.23 6.59
CA TYR A 160 -13.30 -2.79 6.74
C TYR A 160 -12.31 -2.13 5.78
N SER A 161 -12.59 -0.88 5.44
CA SER A 161 -11.60 0.05 4.90
C SER A 161 -11.45 1.25 5.81
N VAL A 162 -10.22 1.73 5.92
CA VAL A 162 -9.89 2.98 6.59
C VAL A 162 -9.36 3.94 5.55
N ASN A 163 -10.15 4.93 5.22
CA ASN A 163 -9.76 5.99 4.30
C ASN A 163 -9.38 7.23 5.11
N ASN A 164 -8.08 7.48 5.24
CA ASN A 164 -7.54 8.63 5.96
C ASN A 164 -8.16 8.80 7.37
N GLY A 165 -8.26 7.70 8.11
CA GLY A 165 -8.83 7.64 9.47
C GLY A 165 -10.35 7.42 9.55
N THR A 166 -11.07 7.48 8.44
CA THR A 166 -12.52 7.15 8.42
C THR A 166 -12.71 5.66 8.17
N VAL A 167 -13.32 4.96 9.13
CA VAL A 167 -13.59 3.52 9.07
C VAL A 167 -14.94 3.28 8.39
N ASN A 168 -14.96 2.38 7.41
CA ASN A 168 -16.17 1.96 6.70
C ASN A 168 -16.23 0.45 6.61
N ALA A 169 -17.34 -0.16 7.05
CA ALA A 169 -17.64 -1.56 6.77
C ALA A 169 -17.91 -1.73 5.27
N LEU A 170 -17.34 -2.75 4.65
CA LEU A 170 -17.48 -3.01 3.22
C LEU A 170 -18.26 -4.27 2.93
N ILE A 171 -17.86 -5.38 3.54
CA ILE A 171 -18.38 -6.73 3.25
C ILE A 171 -18.48 -7.49 4.56
N GLU A 172 -19.66 -7.98 4.89
CA GLU A 172 -19.87 -8.93 5.99
C GLU A 172 -19.63 -10.38 5.53
N GLY A 173 -19.31 -11.25 6.48
CA GLY A 173 -19.06 -12.68 6.24
C GLY A 173 -17.68 -12.99 5.68
N VAL A 174 -16.66 -12.19 5.99
CA VAL A 174 -15.27 -12.41 5.51
C VAL A 174 -14.46 -13.16 6.55
N ASP A 175 -14.45 -14.49 6.48
CA ASP A 175 -13.73 -15.35 7.44
C ASP A 175 -12.20 -15.32 7.27
N ARG A 176 -11.73 -15.09 6.04
CA ARG A 176 -10.31 -14.98 5.70
C ARG A 176 -10.09 -13.87 4.70
N PHE A 177 -8.94 -13.21 4.82
CA PHE A 177 -8.43 -12.24 3.88
C PHE A 177 -6.92 -12.40 3.82
N ASP A 178 -6.41 -12.85 2.69
CA ASP A 178 -4.99 -13.12 2.48
C ASP A 178 -4.55 -12.43 1.17
N VAL A 179 -3.34 -11.88 1.15
CA VAL A 179 -2.82 -11.11 0.01
C VAL A 179 -1.45 -11.61 -0.42
N LEU A 180 -1.34 -11.99 -1.69
CA LEU A 180 -0.06 -12.26 -2.35
C LEU A 180 0.34 -11.11 -3.26
N TYR A 181 1.64 -10.86 -3.33
CA TYR A 181 2.23 -9.76 -4.09
C TYR A 181 3.06 -10.34 -5.22
N GLY A 182 2.65 -10.12 -6.46
CA GLY A 182 3.46 -10.46 -7.61
C GLY A 182 4.56 -9.43 -7.79
N VAL A 183 5.78 -9.82 -7.42
CA VAL A 183 6.99 -8.99 -7.49
C VAL A 183 7.78 -9.33 -8.74
N GLY A 184 8.02 -8.32 -9.57
CA GLY A 184 8.96 -8.40 -10.69
C GLY A 184 10.39 -8.40 -10.15
N THR A 185 11.07 -9.55 -10.23
CA THR A 185 12.49 -9.66 -9.86
C THR A 185 13.38 -9.39 -11.07
N GLY A 186 14.46 -8.64 -10.84
CA GLY A 186 15.50 -8.42 -11.85
C GLY A 186 16.59 -9.46 -11.69
N ILE A 187 16.47 -10.62 -12.33
CA ILE A 187 17.54 -11.63 -12.30
C ILE A 187 18.49 -11.37 -13.47
N GLY A 188 19.73 -10.98 -13.15
CA GLY A 188 20.85 -10.93 -14.08
C GLY A 188 21.66 -9.64 -14.06
N THR A 189 22.96 -9.75 -13.84
CA THR A 189 23.97 -8.67 -14.02
C THR A 189 24.38 -8.50 -15.50
N GLY A 190 23.65 -9.09 -16.44
CA GLY A 190 23.93 -9.08 -17.89
C GLY A 190 22.98 -8.19 -18.70
N ALA A 191 23.32 -7.97 -19.97
CA ALA A 191 22.61 -7.08 -20.91
C ALA A 191 21.15 -7.46 -21.24
N THR A 192 20.59 -8.50 -20.62
CA THR A 192 19.19 -8.90 -20.80
C THR A 192 18.65 -9.48 -19.49
N PRO A 193 18.16 -8.64 -18.56
CA PRO A 193 17.54 -9.13 -17.34
C PRO A 193 16.26 -9.89 -17.70
N THR A 194 16.20 -11.19 -17.35
CA THR A 194 14.97 -11.96 -17.49
C THR A 194 14.05 -11.53 -16.35
N LYS A 195 12.97 -10.83 -16.68
CA LYS A 195 11.93 -10.49 -15.70
C LYS A 195 11.20 -11.77 -15.31
N GLN A 196 11.26 -12.11 -14.02
CA GLN A 196 10.41 -13.17 -13.46
C GLN A 196 9.46 -12.55 -12.44
N LEU A 197 8.16 -12.73 -12.66
CA LEU A 197 7.13 -12.42 -11.69
C LEU A 197 7.06 -13.56 -10.67
N GLN A 198 7.23 -13.25 -9.38
CA GLN A 198 7.10 -14.20 -8.28
C GLN A 198 6.02 -13.69 -7.33
N TYR A 199 5.06 -14.56 -6.98
CA TYR A 199 4.05 -14.25 -5.96
C TYR A 199 4.62 -14.55 -4.59
N LEU A 200 4.67 -13.52 -3.75
CA LEU A 200 5.31 -13.53 -2.45
C LEU A 200 4.33 -13.05 -1.38
N THR A 201 4.48 -13.54 -0.15
CA THR A 201 3.77 -13.00 1.01
C THR A 201 4.38 -11.67 1.43
N ALA A 202 3.69 -10.87 2.27
CA ALA A 202 4.20 -9.58 2.70
C ALA A 202 5.58 -9.69 3.39
N THR A 203 5.77 -10.74 4.20
CA THR A 203 7.05 -11.05 4.87
C THR A 203 8.17 -11.31 3.85
N GLN A 204 7.88 -12.06 2.79
CA GLN A 204 8.84 -12.36 1.73
C GLN A 204 9.17 -11.13 0.88
N VAL A 205 8.20 -10.26 0.61
CA VAL A 205 8.44 -8.99 -0.09
C VAL A 205 9.33 -8.07 0.74
N GLN A 206 9.06 -7.97 2.05
CA GLN A 206 9.87 -7.16 2.96
C GLN A 206 11.32 -7.65 2.99
N ASN A 207 11.52 -8.97 3.04
CA ASN A 207 12.83 -9.59 3.19
C ASN A 207 13.47 -9.99 1.84
N LEU A 208 12.98 -9.45 0.73
CA LEU A 208 13.51 -9.77 -0.59
C LEU A 208 15.02 -9.40 -0.65
N PRO A 209 15.91 -10.32 -1.04
CA PRO A 209 17.34 -10.04 -1.11
C PRO A 209 17.64 -8.86 -2.02
N ALA A 210 18.59 -8.01 -1.61
CA ALA A 210 18.99 -6.81 -2.34
C ALA A 210 19.35 -7.04 -3.82
N VAL A 211 19.91 -8.22 -4.13
CA VAL A 211 20.26 -8.66 -5.49
C VAL A 211 19.03 -8.93 -6.39
N ASN A 212 17.89 -9.28 -5.79
CA ASN A 212 16.64 -9.55 -6.50
C ASN A 212 15.75 -8.31 -6.59
N CYS A 213 16.08 -7.26 -5.85
CA CYS A 213 15.34 -6.01 -5.90
C CYS A 213 15.55 -5.32 -7.24
N ARG A 214 14.44 -4.80 -7.77
CA ARG A 214 14.47 -4.02 -9.00
C ARG A 214 15.46 -2.85 -8.83
N PRO A 215 16.42 -2.68 -9.75
CA PRO A 215 17.35 -1.56 -9.67
C PRO A 215 16.57 -0.26 -9.73
N LEU A 216 17.08 0.75 -9.04
CA LEU A 216 16.53 2.09 -9.16
C LEU A 216 16.73 2.57 -10.59
N PRO A 217 15.73 3.22 -11.19
CA PRO A 217 15.93 4.05 -12.36
C PRO A 217 17.22 4.87 -12.22
N ASN A 218 18.13 4.76 -13.21
CA ASN A 218 19.44 5.45 -13.22
C ASN A 218 19.30 6.97 -12.98
N GLU A 219 18.16 7.46 -13.39
CA GLU A 219 17.57 8.79 -13.26
C GLU A 219 17.43 9.27 -11.82
N MET A 220 17.08 8.38 -10.87
CA MET A 220 17.05 8.74 -9.46
C MET A 220 18.45 8.85 -8.83
N GLY A 221 19.50 8.66 -9.62
CA GLY A 221 20.90 8.77 -9.21
C GLY A 221 21.28 7.79 -8.10
N ASN A 222 22.52 7.91 -7.65
CA ASN A 222 23.01 7.19 -6.47
C ASN A 222 22.50 7.87 -5.18
N ALA A 223 21.19 8.16 -5.10
CA ALA A 223 20.55 8.97 -4.07
C ALA A 223 20.49 8.36 -2.67
N GLY A 224 21.44 7.47 -2.35
CA GLY A 224 21.50 6.77 -1.08
C GLY A 224 20.35 5.80 -0.86
N PHE A 225 19.53 5.52 -1.88
CA PHE A 225 18.56 4.43 -1.84
C PHE A 225 19.33 3.11 -2.02
N ILE A 226 19.83 2.60 -0.91
CA ILE A 226 20.42 1.26 -0.88
C ILE A 226 19.28 0.26 -1.10
N ASN A 227 19.55 -0.80 -1.86
CA ASN A 227 18.70 -1.98 -1.86
C ASN A 227 18.85 -2.64 -0.49
N ASP A 228 17.99 -2.24 0.44
CA ASP A 228 17.92 -2.72 1.81
C ASP A 228 16.55 -3.36 2.06
N VAL A 229 16.32 -3.84 3.28
CA VAL A 229 15.06 -4.41 3.76
C VAL A 229 13.88 -3.55 3.31
N GLY A 230 12.91 -4.19 2.65
CA GLY A 230 11.73 -3.57 2.05
C GLY A 230 11.89 -3.13 0.59
N CYS A 231 13.04 -3.36 -0.05
CA CYS A 231 13.22 -2.99 -1.46
C CYS A 231 12.30 -3.75 -2.42
N GLY A 232 11.80 -4.94 -2.04
CA GLY A 232 10.84 -5.72 -2.82
C GLY A 232 9.52 -5.00 -3.07
N TRP A 233 9.09 -4.11 -2.18
CA TRP A 233 7.86 -3.32 -2.34
C TRP A 233 7.87 -2.42 -3.58
N ARG A 234 9.06 -2.04 -4.07
CA ARG A 234 9.22 -1.25 -5.30
C ARG A 234 8.96 -2.08 -6.56
N GLY A 235 9.11 -3.40 -6.46
CA GLY A 235 8.94 -4.35 -7.53
C GLY A 235 7.54 -4.96 -7.60
N VAL A 236 6.60 -4.57 -6.75
CA VAL A 236 5.22 -5.10 -6.79
C VAL A 236 4.53 -4.59 -8.05
N GLU A 237 4.19 -5.53 -8.94
CA GLU A 237 3.54 -5.28 -10.22
C GLU A 237 2.11 -5.82 -10.26
N THR A 238 1.78 -6.78 -9.40
CA THR A 238 0.43 -7.33 -9.28
C THR A 238 0.14 -7.66 -7.82
N ILE A 239 -1.15 -7.71 -7.46
CA ILE A 239 -1.62 -8.27 -6.19
C ILE A 239 -2.68 -9.32 -6.46
N GLN A 240 -2.71 -10.35 -5.64
CA GLN A 240 -3.74 -11.35 -5.59
C GLN A 240 -4.43 -11.25 -4.24
N ILE A 241 -5.75 -11.09 -4.27
CA ILE A 241 -6.59 -11.02 -3.09
C ILE A 241 -7.38 -12.31 -3.03
N HIS A 242 -7.28 -12.99 -1.89
CA HIS A 242 -8.07 -14.17 -1.56
C HIS A 242 -8.99 -13.82 -0.40
N LEU A 243 -10.27 -14.11 -0.55
CA LEU A 243 -11.29 -13.93 0.48
C LEU A 243 -12.04 -15.24 0.68
N LEU A 244 -12.23 -15.66 1.93
CA LEU A 244 -13.19 -16.71 2.25
C LEU A 244 -14.48 -16.05 2.72
N LEU A 245 -15.52 -16.13 1.89
CA LEU A 245 -16.82 -15.52 2.16
C LEU A 245 -17.78 -16.55 2.73
N ASN A 246 -18.63 -16.15 3.68
CA ASN A 246 -19.65 -16.97 4.30
C ASN A 246 -21.07 -16.38 4.11
N THR A 247 -22.11 -17.15 4.45
CA THR A 247 -23.51 -16.72 4.27
C THR A 247 -24.03 -15.74 5.33
N VAL A 248 -23.20 -15.38 6.33
CA VAL A 248 -23.50 -14.58 7.53
C VAL A 248 -24.55 -15.22 8.45
N GLN A 249 -25.70 -15.59 7.89
CA GLN A 249 -26.77 -16.33 8.52
C GLN A 249 -26.60 -17.83 8.34
N ASP A 250 -27.11 -18.59 9.31
CA ASP A 250 -27.11 -20.04 9.28
C ASP A 250 -27.86 -20.53 8.03
N SER A 251 -27.14 -21.24 7.15
CA SER A 251 -27.63 -21.73 5.87
C SER A 251 -27.62 -23.26 5.77
N THR A 252 -27.11 -23.93 6.80
CA THR A 252 -26.98 -25.39 6.89
C THR A 252 -27.38 -25.88 8.29
N HIS A 253 -27.52 -27.19 8.45
CA HIS A 253 -27.75 -27.86 9.73
C HIS A 253 -26.43 -28.33 10.39
N ASP A 254 -25.33 -28.28 9.65
CA ASP A 254 -24.00 -28.74 10.05
C ASP A 254 -23.05 -27.54 10.19
N ASP A 255 -22.44 -27.38 11.37
CA ASP A 255 -21.49 -26.31 11.71
C ASP A 255 -20.04 -26.63 11.31
N ASN A 256 -19.84 -27.82 10.75
CA ASN A 256 -18.56 -28.33 10.31
C ASN A 256 -18.54 -28.66 8.80
N ILE A 257 -19.40 -27.99 8.00
CA ILE A 257 -19.32 -28.09 6.55
C ILE A 257 -17.93 -27.71 6.07
N GLN A 258 -17.31 -28.66 5.38
CA GLN A 258 -15.98 -28.47 4.83
C GLN A 258 -15.99 -27.54 3.61
N PHE A 259 -14.88 -26.84 3.39
CA PHE A 259 -14.70 -25.92 2.27
C PHE A 259 -13.30 -26.06 1.67
N MET A 260 -13.08 -25.45 0.51
CA MET A 260 -11.76 -25.29 -0.08
C MET A 260 -11.36 -23.83 -0.01
N TYR A 261 -10.10 -23.56 0.33
CA TYR A 261 -9.53 -22.22 0.34
C TYR A 261 -8.04 -22.28 0.02
N SER A 262 -7.64 -21.71 -1.12
CA SER A 262 -6.32 -21.97 -1.70
C SER A 262 -5.14 -21.52 -0.84
N MET A 263 -5.35 -20.58 0.07
CA MET A 263 -4.30 -20.01 0.93
C MET A 263 -4.00 -20.84 2.18
N LEU A 264 -4.90 -21.76 2.56
CA LEU A 264 -4.65 -22.73 3.62
C LEU A 264 -4.10 -24.03 3.04
N ASP A 265 -4.83 -24.58 2.07
CA ASP A 265 -4.49 -25.80 1.35
C ASP A 265 -5.32 -25.85 0.06
N ASN A 266 -4.64 -25.95 -1.09
CA ASN A 266 -5.29 -25.97 -2.39
C ASN A 266 -5.71 -27.37 -2.87
N LEU A 267 -5.45 -28.42 -2.09
CA LEU A 267 -5.73 -29.80 -2.46
C LEU A 267 -6.72 -30.50 -1.53
N ASN A 268 -6.84 -30.06 -0.27
CA ASN A 268 -7.68 -30.73 0.73
C ASN A 268 -8.83 -29.87 1.23
N LEU A 269 -9.95 -30.53 1.50
CA LEU A 269 -11.09 -29.94 2.21
C LEU A 269 -10.70 -29.56 3.64
N GLN A 270 -11.03 -28.34 4.04
CA GLN A 270 -10.75 -27.75 5.34
C GLN A 270 -12.00 -27.75 6.21
N SER A 271 -11.84 -27.94 7.52
CA SER A 271 -12.90 -27.72 8.51
C SER A 271 -12.91 -26.25 8.93
N PRO A 272 -14.07 -25.68 9.33
CA PRO A 272 -14.13 -24.35 9.94
C PRO A 272 -13.21 -24.16 11.16
N SER A 273 -12.89 -25.24 11.89
CA SER A 273 -11.92 -25.20 12.99
C SER A 273 -10.49 -24.84 12.54
N ASN A 274 -10.15 -25.03 11.26
CA ASN A 274 -8.84 -24.69 10.70
C ASN A 274 -8.63 -23.18 10.48
N LEU A 275 -9.68 -22.35 10.58
CA LEU A 275 -9.58 -20.91 10.33
C LEU A 275 -8.72 -20.17 11.36
N GLY A 276 -8.71 -20.67 12.61
CA GLY A 276 -7.91 -20.13 13.70
C GLY A 276 -8.25 -18.67 14.08
N THR A 277 -9.43 -18.17 13.69
CA THR A 277 -9.89 -16.81 13.97
C THR A 277 -10.33 -16.60 15.42
N GLY A 278 -10.64 -17.69 16.14
CA GLY A 278 -11.07 -17.67 17.54
C GLY A 278 -12.55 -17.33 17.75
N ILE A 279 -13.29 -17.05 16.68
CA ILE A 279 -14.75 -16.85 16.71
C ILE A 279 -15.50 -18.14 16.38
N ASP A 280 -16.77 -18.20 16.76
CA ASP A 280 -17.65 -19.33 16.46
C ASP A 280 -17.80 -19.55 14.95
N THR A 281 -17.78 -20.81 14.54
CA THR A 281 -17.80 -21.19 13.12
C THR A 281 -19.19 -21.13 12.49
N TYR A 282 -20.23 -21.24 13.33
CA TYR A 282 -21.65 -21.27 12.95
C TYR A 282 -21.97 -22.25 11.80
N ARG A 283 -23.24 -22.30 11.39
CA ARG A 283 -23.72 -23.20 10.35
C ARG A 283 -23.74 -22.51 9.00
N LEU A 284 -22.55 -22.20 8.47
CA LEU A 284 -22.38 -21.33 7.29
C LEU A 284 -21.78 -22.09 6.11
N HIS A 285 -22.34 -21.84 4.92
CA HIS A 285 -21.63 -22.17 3.68
C HIS A 285 -20.52 -21.16 3.44
N ARG A 286 -19.37 -21.66 2.98
CA ARG A 286 -18.17 -20.86 2.71
C ARG A 286 -17.72 -21.02 1.27
N LYS A 287 -17.26 -19.94 0.65
CA LYS A 287 -16.75 -19.95 -0.72
C LYS A 287 -15.60 -18.97 -0.88
N GLU A 288 -14.55 -19.44 -1.54
CA GLU A 288 -13.44 -18.58 -1.92
C GLU A 288 -13.85 -17.61 -3.05
N PHE A 289 -13.48 -16.35 -2.87
CA PHE A 289 -13.40 -15.35 -3.91
C PHE A 289 -11.93 -14.99 -4.13
N TYR A 290 -11.52 -14.93 -5.39
CA TYR A 290 -10.17 -14.61 -5.80
C TYR A 290 -10.16 -13.52 -6.86
N ALA A 291 -9.27 -12.55 -6.72
CA ALA A 291 -9.04 -11.52 -7.72
C ALA A 291 -7.55 -11.20 -7.86
N SER A 292 -7.10 -11.00 -9.10
CA SER A 292 -5.75 -10.49 -9.40
C SER A 292 -5.86 -9.10 -10.01
N ILE A 293 -5.08 -8.17 -9.48
CA ILE A 293 -5.07 -6.77 -9.88
C ILE A 293 -3.67 -6.41 -10.34
N ALA A 294 -3.53 -6.00 -11.60
CA ALA A 294 -2.28 -5.47 -12.12
C ALA A 294 -2.09 -4.01 -11.68
N LEU A 295 -0.96 -3.73 -11.06
CA LEU A 295 -0.58 -2.39 -10.63
C LEU A 295 0.23 -1.72 -11.74
N LYS A 296 -0.34 -0.68 -12.34
CA LYS A 296 0.40 0.15 -13.29
C LYS A 296 1.22 1.20 -12.53
N ASN A 297 2.31 0.76 -11.89
CA ASN A 297 3.36 1.68 -11.48
C ASN A 297 4.23 1.97 -12.71
N SER A 298 3.86 3.00 -13.46
CA SER A 298 4.52 3.39 -14.70
C SER A 298 5.97 3.80 -14.47
N GLN A 299 6.89 2.91 -14.80
CA GLN A 299 8.27 3.20 -15.18
C GLN A 299 8.51 2.38 -16.45
N LYS A 300 8.10 2.95 -17.59
CA LYS A 300 8.65 2.58 -18.90
C LYS A 300 9.80 3.51 -19.16
#